data_AF-A0A3D5UYG4-F1
#
_entry.id   AF-A0A3D5UYG4-F1
#
_cell.length_a   1.000
_cell.length_b   1.000
_cell.length_c   1.000
_cell.angle_alpha   90.00
_cell.angle_beta   90.00
_cell.angle_gamma   90.00
#
_symmetry.space_group_name_H-M   'P 1'
#
loop_
_entity.id
_entity.type
_entity.pdbx_description
1 polymer ?
#
loop_
_entity_poly.entity_id
_entity_poly.type
_entity_poly.pdbx_seq_one_letter_code
_entity_poly.pdbx_strand_id
1 'polypeptide(L)' 'RRTTRYDIDMTKCIYCGLCQEACPVDAIVEGPNFEFATETREELMYDKNRLLSNGDRWEREIATNIALDAPYR' A
#
# COMPACT_ATOMS: atom_id res chain seq x y z
N ARG A 1 3.68 -14.92 1.16
CA ARG A 1 4.60 -13.77 0.95
C ARG A 1 5.94 -14.05 1.65
N ARG A 2 7.05 -14.27 0.92
CA ARG A 2 8.34 -14.83 1.44
C ARG A 2 9.31 -13.84 2.11
N THR A 3 9.21 -12.54 1.79
CA THR A 3 10.17 -11.53 2.27
C THR A 3 10.17 -11.40 3.80
N THR A 4 11.34 -11.33 4.42
CA THR A 4 11.50 -11.21 5.89
C THR A 4 11.33 -9.77 6.40
N ARG A 5 11.67 -8.77 5.58
CA ARG A 5 11.58 -7.34 5.92
C ARG A 5 11.05 -6.54 4.73
N TYR A 6 10.06 -5.69 4.97
CA TYR A 6 9.49 -4.80 3.95
C TYR A 6 8.94 -3.57 4.66
N ASP A 7 9.69 -2.48 4.63
CA ASP A 7 9.39 -1.26 5.38
C ASP A 7 9.23 -0.10 4.40
N ILE A 8 8.24 0.75 4.63
CA ILE A 8 8.00 1.98 3.87
C ILE A 8 7.94 3.15 4.85
N ASP A 9 8.82 4.14 4.63
CA ASP A 9 8.76 5.42 5.33
C ASP A 9 7.76 6.33 4.60
N MET A 10 6.56 6.48 5.17
CA MET A 10 5.47 7.25 4.56
C MET A 10 5.78 8.75 4.52
N THR A 11 6.81 9.22 5.23
CA THR A 11 7.28 10.61 5.15
C THR A 11 8.25 10.86 4.00
N LYS A 12 8.82 9.79 3.42
CA LYS A 12 9.66 9.85 2.22
C LYS A 12 8.90 9.44 0.95
N CYS A 13 7.87 8.62 1.12
CA CYS A 13 6.95 8.29 0.04
C CYS A 13 6.32 9.58 -0.51
N ILE A 14 6.32 9.73 -1.83
CA ILE A 14 5.68 10.85 -2.52
C ILE A 14 4.35 10.48 -3.17
N TYR A 15 3.84 9.27 -2.90
CA TYR A 15 2.53 8.80 -3.38
C TYR A 15 2.39 8.87 -4.92
N CYS A 16 3.42 8.42 -5.63
CA CYS A 16 3.47 8.51 -7.10
C CYS A 16 2.89 7.29 -7.83
N GLY A 17 2.46 6.23 -7.14
CA GLY A 17 1.95 5.01 -7.77
C GLY A 17 2.99 4.14 -8.53
N LEU A 18 4.26 4.53 -8.64
CA LEU A 18 5.22 3.73 -9.42
C LEU A 18 5.48 2.33 -8.85
N CYS A 19 5.33 2.13 -7.53
CA CYS A 19 5.53 0.82 -6.91
C CYS A 19 4.44 -0.20 -7.28
N GLN A 20 3.19 0.24 -7.49
CA GLN A 20 2.10 -0.63 -7.90
C GLN A 20 2.20 -1.03 -9.37
N GLU A 21 2.62 -0.12 -10.24
CA GLU A 21 2.86 -0.42 -11.66
C GLU A 21 4.07 -1.34 -11.86
N ALA A 22 5.14 -1.13 -11.07
CA ALA A 22 6.35 -1.92 -11.18
C ALA A 22 6.19 -3.36 -10.65
N CYS A 23 5.15 -3.65 -9.86
CA CYS A 23 4.99 -4.96 -9.23
C CYS A 23 4.41 -5.98 -10.22
N PRO A 24 5.16 -7.04 -10.61
CA PRO A 24 4.68 -7.99 -11.63
C PRO A 24 3.59 -8.96 -11.14
N VAL A 25 3.19 -8.85 -9.87
CA VAL A 25 2.27 -9.79 -9.19
C VAL A 25 1.28 -9.07 -8.26
N ASP A 26 1.12 -7.74 -8.41
CA ASP A 26 0.20 -6.91 -7.62
C ASP A 26 0.34 -7.08 -6.10
N ALA A 27 1.56 -7.26 -5.59
CA ALA A 27 1.80 -7.50 -4.17
C ALA A 27 1.72 -6.23 -3.30
N ILE A 28 2.09 -5.07 -3.87
CA ILE A 28 1.99 -3.75 -3.26
C ILE A 28 1.08 -2.88 -4.12
N VAL A 29 0.14 -2.21 -3.48
CA VAL A 29 -0.89 -1.39 -4.13
C VAL A 29 -1.13 -0.15 -3.30
N GLU A 30 -1.47 0.95 -3.96
CA GLU A 30 -1.85 2.19 -3.29
C GLU A 30 -3.35 2.13 -2.97
N GLY A 31 -3.67 1.97 -1.68
CA GLY A 31 -5.05 1.87 -1.22
C GLY A 31 -5.79 3.22 -1.28
N PRO A 32 -7.12 3.21 -1.20
CA PRO A 32 -7.95 4.42 -1.30
C PRO A 32 -7.90 5.31 -0.04
N ASN A 33 -7.36 4.80 1.07
CA ASN A 33 -7.36 5.49 2.35
C ASN A 33 -6.34 6.64 2.40
N PHE A 34 -6.83 7.87 2.57
CA PHE A 34 -6.02 9.07 2.77
C PHE A 34 -6.08 9.62 4.21
N GLU A 35 -7.05 9.17 5.02
CA GLU A 35 -7.28 9.66 6.39
C GLU A 35 -6.48 8.83 7.42
N PHE A 36 -5.16 8.99 7.41
CA PHE A 36 -4.27 8.29 8.34
C PHE A 36 -3.24 9.20 9.01
N ALA A 37 -3.60 10.47 9.21
CA ALA A 37 -2.77 11.39 9.98
C ALA A 37 -2.49 10.81 11.39
N THR A 38 -1.25 10.96 11.85
CA THR A 38 -0.76 10.46 13.14
C THR A 38 -0.12 11.58 13.94
N GLU A 39 -0.02 11.38 15.25
CA GLU A 39 0.56 12.37 16.16
C GLU A 39 2.10 12.30 16.21
N THR A 40 2.66 11.14 15.86
CA THR A 40 4.12 10.92 15.88
C THR A 40 4.66 10.50 14.50
N ARG A 41 5.95 10.75 14.27
CA ARG A 41 6.63 10.41 13.02
C ARG A 41 6.85 8.91 12.91
N GLU A 42 7.10 8.25 14.02
CA GLU A 42 7.40 6.82 14.11
C GLU A 42 6.20 5.98 13.65
N GLU A 43 4.97 6.46 13.90
CA GLU A 43 3.76 5.82 13.41
C GLU A 43 3.65 5.82 11.87
N LEU A 44 4.35 6.73 11.18
CA LEU A 44 4.44 6.79 9.71
C LEU A 44 5.57 5.92 9.14
N MET A 45 6.31 5.19 9.97
CA MET A 45 7.26 4.17 9.52
C MET A 45 6.56 2.81 9.49
N TYR A 46 6.03 2.45 8.32
CA TYR A 46 5.23 1.23 8.18
C TYR A 46 6.13 0.02 7.99
N ASP A 47 6.00 -0.97 8.85
CA ASP A 47 6.61 -2.27 8.69
C ASP A 47 5.73 -3.21 7.85
N LYS A 48 6.26 -4.41 7.57
CA LYS A 48 5.54 -5.42 6.81
C LYS A 48 4.20 -5.78 7.44
N ASN A 49 4.13 -5.87 8.76
CA ASN A 49 2.90 -6.27 9.45
C ASN A 49 1.82 -5.20 9.33
N ARG A 50 2.19 -3.92 9.47
CA ARG A 50 1.30 -2.78 9.27
C ARG A 50 0.75 -2.76 7.84
N LEU A 51 1.60 -2.95 6.85
CA LEU A 51 1.19 -2.99 5.44
C LEU A 51 0.24 -4.15 5.14
N LEU A 52 0.50 -5.34 5.71
CA LEU A 52 -0.41 -6.47 5.60
C LEU A 52 -1.76 -6.19 6.27
N SER A 53 -1.75 -5.63 7.48
CA SER A 53 -2.99 -5.30 8.19
C SER A 53 -3.85 -4.27 7.45
N ASN A 54 -3.20 -3.33 6.75
CA ASN A 54 -3.90 -2.39 5.87
C ASN A 54 -4.48 -3.10 4.65
N GLY A 55 -3.73 -4.01 4.04
CA GLY A 55 -4.22 -4.85 2.94
C GLY A 55 -5.48 -5.62 3.36
N ASP A 56 -5.42 -6.34 4.48
CA ASP A 56 -6.55 -7.13 4.99
C ASP A 56 -7.79 -6.25 5.28
N ARG A 57 -7.58 -5.02 5.79
CA ARG A 57 -8.67 -4.07 6.06
C ARG A 57 -9.35 -3.58 4.77
N TRP A 58 -8.57 -3.31 3.73
CA TRP A 58 -9.04 -2.63 2.51
C TRP A 58 -9.18 -3.55 1.29
N GLU A 59 -8.95 -4.85 1.45
CA GLU A 59 -8.90 -5.85 0.37
C GLU A 59 -10.11 -5.77 -0.58
N ARG A 60 -11.33 -5.64 -0.04
CA ARG A 60 -12.54 -5.58 -0.87
C ARG A 60 -12.56 -4.36 -1.80
N GLU A 61 -12.17 -3.20 -1.29
CA GLU A 61 -12.18 -1.96 -2.06
C GLU A 61 -11.01 -1.90 -3.04
N ILE A 62 -9.82 -2.33 -2.59
CA ILE A 62 -8.63 -2.50 -3.43
C ILE A 62 -8.95 -3.42 -4.62
N ALA A 63 -9.53 -4.60 -4.38
CA ALA A 63 -9.87 -5.54 -5.44
C ALA A 63 -10.88 -4.97 -6.44
N THR A 64 -11.86 -4.18 -5.94
CA THR A 64 -12.83 -3.50 -6.80
C THR A 64 -12.14 -2.46 -7.68
N ASN A 65 -11.29 -1.62 -7.11
CA ASN A 65 -10.57 -0.57 -7.84
C ASN A 65 -9.62 -1.16 -8.89
N ILE A 66 -8.88 -2.23 -8.55
CA ILE A 66 -8.01 -2.93 -9.50
C ILE A 66 -8.83 -3.51 -10.66
N ALA A 67 -9.98 -4.13 -10.39
CA ALA A 67 -10.82 -4.69 -11.44
C ALA A 67 -11.36 -3.62 -12.40
N LEU A 68 -11.64 -2.42 -11.88
CA LEU A 68 -12.08 -1.27 -12.69
C LEU A 68 -10.94 -0.64 -13.49
N ASP A 69 -9.72 -0.60 -12.93
CA ASP A 69 -8.53 -0.02 -13.56
C ASP A 69 -7.81 -0.97 -14.53
N ALA A 70 -8.03 -2.29 -14.42
CA ALA A 70 -7.39 -3.33 -15.22
C ALA A 70 -7.40 -3.10 -16.75
N PRO A 71 -8.42 -2.49 -17.38
CA PRO A 71 -8.38 -2.18 -18.82
C PRO A 71 -7.39 -1.08 -19.23
N TYR A 72 -6.92 -0.28 -18.28
CA TYR A 72 -6.08 0.90 -18.51
C TYR A 72 -4.62 0.71 -18.04
N ARG A 73 -4.32 -0.46 -17.46
CA ARG A 73 -2.98 -0.89 -17.04
C ARG A 73 -2.31 -1.85 -18.00
#